data_AF-A0AAE4C5Z3-F1
#
_entry.id   AF-A0AAE4C5Z3-F1
#
_cell.length_a   1.000
_cell.length_b   1.000
_cell.length_c   1.000
_cell.angle_alpha   90.00
_cell.angle_beta   90.00
_cell.angle_gamma   90.00
#
_symmetry.space_group_name_H-M   'P 1'
#
loop_
_entity.id
_entity.type
_entity.pdbx_description
1 polymer ?
#
loop_
_entity_poly.entity_id
_entity_poly.type
_entity_poly.pdbx_seq_one_letter_code
_entity_poly.pdbx_strand_id
1 'polypeptide(L)'
;MAVPRGLELHYVGRVGTGFKDAELAQLTARLRHMTRKLPPTDNEIPTSDAKDAHWVRPALVGRVAYQGFSEHGRYLSPVWKGWLQDKTPSEVASLPGEEAH
;
A
#
# COMPACT_ATOMS: atom_id res chain seq x y z
N MET A 1 -2.53 0.66 -1.81
CA MET A 1 -1.52 0.48 -0.75
C MET A 1 -2.11 -0.39 0.32
N ALA A 2 -1.29 -1.19 0.96
CA ALA A 2 -1.69 -1.98 2.10
C ALA A 2 -0.55 -2.01 3.13
N VAL A 3 -0.90 -2.30 4.37
CA VAL A 3 0.02 -2.38 5.51
C VAL A 3 -0.18 -3.71 6.21
N PRO A 4 0.89 -4.32 6.74
CA PRO A 4 0.76 -5.57 7.49
C PRO A 4 -0.01 -5.37 8.79
N ARG A 5 -0.98 -6.23 9.04
CA ARG A 5 -1.77 -6.34 10.27
C ARG A 5 -1.66 -7.79 10.73
N GLY A 6 -0.68 -8.06 11.60
CA GLY A 6 -0.29 -9.43 11.94
C GLY A 6 0.20 -10.22 10.71
N LEU A 7 -0.53 -11.27 10.34
CA LEU A 7 -0.23 -12.11 9.17
C LEU A 7 -0.90 -11.63 7.88
N GLU A 8 -1.77 -10.63 7.97
CA GLU A 8 -2.64 -10.19 6.88
C GLU A 8 -2.25 -8.79 6.40
N LEU A 9 -2.79 -8.38 5.25
CA LEU A 9 -2.58 -7.02 4.72
C LEU A 9 -3.89 -6.24 4.75
N HIS A 10 -3.84 -5.05 5.32
CA HIS A 10 -4.98 -4.17 5.40
C HIS A 10 -4.88 -3.08 4.33
N TYR A 11 -5.88 -2.97 3.45
CA TYR A 11 -5.93 -1.90 2.45
C TYR A 11 -6.14 -0.55 3.14
N VAL A 12 -5.23 0.39 2.90
CA VAL A 12 -5.21 1.72 3.54
C VAL A 12 -5.40 2.86 2.54
N GLY A 13 -5.85 2.55 1.32
CA GLY A 13 -6.08 3.52 0.26
C GLY A 13 -5.03 3.48 -0.84
N ARG A 14 -5.12 4.46 -1.74
CA ARG A 14 -4.24 4.62 -2.90
C ARG A 14 -3.36 5.86 -2.74
N VAL A 15 -2.16 5.80 -3.28
CA VAL A 15 -1.27 6.96 -3.44
C VAL A 15 -1.10 7.17 -4.93
N GLY A 16 -1.30 8.40 -5.39
CA GLY A 16 -1.12 8.78 -6.80
C GLY A 16 -0.24 10.02 -6.97
N THR A 17 0.25 10.59 -5.87
CA THR A 17 0.98 11.86 -5.86
C THR A 17 2.35 11.69 -5.22
N GLY A 18 3.33 12.46 -5.69
CA GLY A 18 4.72 12.42 -5.18
C GLY A 18 5.62 11.37 -5.82
N PHE A 19 5.15 10.60 -6.81
CA PHE A 19 6.00 9.72 -7.60
C PHE A 19 6.83 10.54 -8.60
N LYS A 20 8.11 10.17 -8.76
CA LYS A 20 8.92 10.64 -9.90
C LYS A 20 8.65 9.74 -11.11
N ASP A 21 8.54 10.31 -12.31
CA ASP A 21 8.25 9.55 -13.54
C ASP A 21 9.19 8.36 -13.76
N ALA A 22 10.49 8.54 -13.51
CA ALA A 22 11.49 7.48 -13.63
C ALA A 22 11.25 6.32 -12.63
N GLU A 23 10.80 6.63 -11.41
CA GLU A 23 10.47 5.61 -10.41
C GLU A 23 9.16 4.92 -10.75
N LEU A 24 8.17 5.65 -11.24
CA LEU A 24 6.88 5.11 -11.67
C LEU A 24 7.06 4.11 -12.82
N ALA A 25 7.92 4.42 -13.80
CA ALA A 25 8.21 3.53 -14.92
C ALA A 25 8.87 2.22 -14.45
N GLN A 26 9.91 2.31 -13.61
CA GLN A 26 10.56 1.13 -13.03
C GLN A 26 9.60 0.31 -12.17
N LEU A 27 8.78 0.99 -11.36
CA LEU A 27 7.78 0.32 -10.53
C LEU A 27 6.77 -0.41 -11.39
N THR A 28 6.20 0.26 -12.39
CA THR A 28 5.19 -0.31 -13.27
C THR A 28 5.75 -1.56 -13.96
N ALA A 29 6.99 -1.51 -14.44
CA ALA A 29 7.67 -2.69 -15.00
C ALA A 29 7.75 -3.83 -13.98
N ARG A 30 8.25 -3.59 -12.75
CA ARG A 30 8.35 -4.63 -11.71
C ARG A 30 6.99 -5.17 -11.27
N LEU A 31 6.02 -4.28 -11.05
CA LEU A 31 4.67 -4.62 -10.61
C LEU A 31 3.91 -5.44 -11.66
N ARG A 32 4.09 -5.14 -12.96
CA ARG A 32 3.48 -5.93 -14.04
C ARG A 32 3.87 -7.40 -13.97
N HIS A 33 5.10 -7.70 -13.55
CA HIS A 33 5.56 -9.09 -13.37
C HIS A 33 4.99 -9.75 -12.12
N MET A 34 4.55 -8.96 -11.13
CA MET A 34 4.00 -9.44 -9.86
C MET A 34 2.47 -9.31 -9.78
N THR A 35 1.80 -9.05 -10.91
CA THR A 35 0.34 -8.93 -11.01
C THR A 35 -0.36 -10.21 -10.52
N ARG A 36 -1.43 -10.03 -9.75
CA ARG A 36 -2.35 -11.08 -9.31
C ARG A 36 -3.79 -10.72 -9.71
N LYS A 37 -4.63 -11.76 -9.75
CA LYS A 37 -6.09 -11.62 -9.95
C LYS A 37 -6.84 -11.28 -8.67
N LEU A 38 -6.35 -11.76 -7.52
CA LEU A 38 -6.99 -11.57 -6.23
C LEU A 38 -6.24 -10.54 -5.39
N PRO A 39 -6.97 -9.70 -4.63
CA PRO A 39 -6.35 -8.79 -3.68
C PRO A 39 -5.55 -9.58 -2.64
N PRO A 40 -4.36 -9.12 -2.25
CA PRO A 40 -3.61 -9.70 -1.14
C PRO A 40 -4.10 -9.17 0.23
N THR A 41 -5.21 -8.44 0.27
CA THR A 41 -5.73 -7.78 1.47
C THR A 41 -6.96 -8.49 2.02
N ASP A 42 -7.12 -8.48 3.35
CA ASP A 42 -8.22 -9.16 4.04
C ASP A 42 -9.50 -8.30 4.14
N ASN A 43 -9.38 -6.97 4.04
CA ASN A 43 -10.51 -6.07 4.19
C ASN A 43 -11.28 -5.78 2.90
N GLU A 44 -12.52 -5.32 3.07
CA GLU A 44 -13.38 -4.88 1.97
C GLU A 44 -12.78 -3.67 1.25
N ILE A 45 -12.51 -3.86 -0.04
CA ILE A 45 -12.08 -2.80 -0.94
C ILE A 45 -13.33 -2.24 -1.62
N PRO A 46 -13.55 -0.91 -1.62
CA PRO A 46 -14.68 -0.32 -2.30
C PRO A 46 -14.65 -0.68 -3.79
N THR A 47 -15.80 -1.06 -4.35
CA THR A 47 -15.91 -1.54 -5.73
C THR A 47 -15.29 -0.59 -6.76
N SER A 48 -15.38 0.72 -6.53
CA SER A 48 -14.74 1.73 -7.40
C SER A 48 -13.22 1.62 -7.43
N ASP A 49 -12.57 1.36 -6.29
CA ASP A 49 -11.13 1.13 -6.27
C ASP A 49 -10.81 -0.29 -6.77
N ALA A 50 -11.61 -1.29 -6.45
CA ALA A 50 -11.37 -2.67 -6.87
C ALA A 50 -11.45 -2.87 -8.40
N LYS A 51 -12.32 -2.11 -9.09
CA LYS A 51 -12.46 -2.16 -10.55
C LYS A 51 -11.22 -1.72 -11.32
N ASP A 52 -10.58 -0.64 -10.87
CA ASP A 52 -9.38 -0.08 -11.49
C ASP A 52 -8.09 -0.49 -10.75
N ALA A 53 -8.19 -1.36 -9.74
CA ALA A 53 -7.04 -1.82 -8.97
C ALA A 53 -6.26 -2.90 -9.71
N HIS A 54 -4.95 -2.68 -9.81
CA HIS A 54 -4.00 -3.73 -10.14
C HIS A 54 -3.44 -4.36 -8.87
N TRP A 55 -3.87 -5.58 -8.58
CA TRP A 55 -3.36 -6.36 -7.46
C TRP A 55 -1.97 -6.88 -7.78
N VAL A 56 -1.05 -6.72 -6.83
CA VAL A 56 0.35 -7.13 -6.99
C VAL A 56 0.81 -7.87 -5.74
N ARG A 57 1.84 -8.70 -5.88
CA ARG A 57 2.42 -9.38 -4.71
C ARG A 57 3.05 -8.36 -3.76
N PRO A 58 2.81 -8.47 -2.44
CA PRO A 58 3.37 -7.58 -1.43
C PRO A 58 4.85 -7.93 -1.20
N ALA A 59 5.72 -7.46 -2.09
CA ALA A 59 7.16 -7.70 -2.00
C ALA A 59 7.98 -6.42 -1.91
N LEU A 60 7.34 -5.26 -2.12
CA LEU A 60 8.01 -3.96 -2.18
C LEU A 60 7.49 -3.06 -1.07
N VAL A 61 8.42 -2.38 -0.40
CA VAL A 61 8.10 -1.43 0.67
C VAL A 61 8.40 -0.01 0.23
N GLY A 62 7.42 0.86 0.45
CA GLY A 62 7.49 2.28 0.15
C GLY A 62 7.27 3.14 1.38
N ARG A 63 7.89 4.32 1.40
CA ARG A 63 7.58 5.35 2.38
C ARG A 63 6.54 6.29 1.78
N VAL A 64 5.49 6.53 2.53
CA VAL A 64 4.47 7.54 2.24
C VAL A 64 4.33 8.47 3.44
N ALA A 65 4.12 9.75 3.18
CA ALA A 65 3.69 10.71 4.18
C ALA A 65 2.17 10.87 4.06
N TYR A 66 1.46 10.87 5.17
CA TYR A 66 0.02 11.08 5.21
C TYR A 66 -0.31 12.17 6.24
N GLN A 67 -1.45 12.84 6.09
CA GLN A 67 -1.88 13.87 7.04
C GLN A 67 -2.58 13.29 8.27
N GLY A 68 -3.20 12.12 8.12
CA GLY A 68 -3.88 11.41 9.20
C GLY A 68 -4.58 10.17 8.70
N PHE A 69 -5.50 9.65 9.52
CA PHE A 69 -6.39 8.55 9.16
C PHE A 69 -7.81 9.07 8.98
N SER A 70 -8.52 8.54 7.98
CA SER A 70 -9.96 8.65 7.86
C SER A 70 -10.64 7.72 8.89
N GLU A 71 -11.92 7.96 9.20
CA GLU A 71 -12.73 7.14 10.11
C GLU A 71 -12.76 5.65 9.72
N HIS A 72 -12.54 5.33 8.45
CA HIS A 72 -12.42 3.95 7.95
C HIS A 72 -10.99 3.37 8.00
N GLY A 73 -10.05 4.00 8.74
CA GLY A 73 -8.66 3.54 8.86
C GLY A 73 -7.83 3.69 7.57
N ARG A 74 -8.20 4.62 6.68
CA ARG A 74 -7.49 4.91 5.42
C ARG A 74 -6.60 6.13 5.56
N TYR A 75 -5.47 6.16 4.85
CA TYR A 75 -4.60 7.34 4.88
C TYR A 75 -5.26 8.55 4.20
N LEU A 76 -5.27 9.67 4.91
CA LEU A 76 -5.73 10.96 4.38
C LEU A 76 -4.56 11.67 3.70
N SER A 77 -4.76 12.06 2.44
CA SER A 77 -3.76 12.75 1.61
C SER A 77 -2.38 12.05 1.59
N PRO A 78 -2.29 10.75 1.27
CA PRO A 78 -1.00 10.07 1.19
C PRO A 78 -0.18 10.61 0.02
N VAL A 79 1.08 10.96 0.29
CA VAL A 79 2.07 11.45 -0.65
C VAL A 79 3.26 10.51 -0.64
N TRP A 80 3.65 10.03 -1.81
CA TRP A 80 4.82 9.18 -1.96
C TRP A 80 6.10 9.93 -1.57
N LYS A 81 6.95 9.31 -0.75
CA LYS A 81 8.22 9.89 -0.28
C LYS A 81 9.46 9.16 -0.81
N GLY A 82 9.33 7.92 -1.26
CA GLY A 82 10.43 7.15 -1.82
C GLY A 82 10.37 5.67 -1.42
N TRP A 83 11.25 4.86 -2.02
CA TRP A 83 11.31 3.43 -1.74
C TRP A 83 12.16 3.11 -0.51
N LEU A 84 11.78 2.03 0.16
CA LEU A 84 12.59 1.35 1.16
C LEU A 84 12.99 -0.01 0.58
N GLN A 85 13.88 0.01 -0.41
CA GLN A 85 14.40 -1.22 -1.05
C GLN A 85 15.14 -2.16 -0.07
N ASP A 86 15.53 -1.61 1.07
CA ASP A 86 16.22 -2.32 2.16
C ASP A 86 15.22 -2.99 3.14
N LYS A 87 13.93 -2.64 3.09
CA LYS A 87 12.91 -3.21 3.98
C LYS A 87 12.04 -4.23 3.27
N THR A 88 11.71 -5.29 4.00
CA THR A 88 10.73 -6.30 3.60
C THR A 88 9.34 -5.93 4.16
N PRO A 89 8.25 -6.47 3.60
CA PRO A 89 6.90 -6.19 4.11
C PRO A 89 6.74 -6.53 5.59
N SER A 90 7.45 -7.55 6.09
CA SER A 90 7.45 -7.96 7.50
C SER A 90 8.12 -6.95 8.44
N GLU A 91 8.96 -6.06 7.89
CA GLU A 91 9.69 -5.01 8.61
C GLU A 91 8.91 -3.68 8.69
N VAL A 92 7.72 -3.62 8.09
CA VAL A 92 6.85 -2.46 8.13
C VAL A 92 6.04 -2.53 9.41
N ALA A 93 6.14 -1.48 10.23
CA ALA A 93 5.32 -1.37 11.43
C ALA A 93 3.83 -1.45 11.05
N SER A 94 3.10 -2.33 11.73
CA SER A 94 1.66 -2.43 11.62
C SER A 94 1.00 -1.09 11.94
N LEU A 95 -0.23 -0.87 11.47
CA LEU A 95 -0.96 0.37 11.70
C LEU A 95 -0.87 0.79 13.18
N PRO A 96 -0.44 2.03 13.49
CA PRO A 96 -0.53 2.54 14.85
C PRO A 96 -2.02 2.69 15.17
N GLY A 97 -2.56 1.67 15.83
CA GLY A 97 -4.00 1.49 16.03
C GLY A 97 -4.41 0.06 16.41
N GLU A 98 -3.52 -0.92 16.29
CA GLU A 98 -3.74 -2.29 16.80
C GLU A 98 -2.78 -2.67 17.95
N GLU A 99 -2.25 -1.69 18.70
CA GLU A 99 -1.53 -1.95 19.97
C GLU A 99 -2.24 -1.31 21.18
N ALA A 100 -3.57 -1.34 21.23
CA ALA A 100 -4.32 -0.95 22.42
C ALA A 100 -5.61 -1.77 22.60
N HIS A 101 -5.45 -3.01 23.07
CA HIS A 101 -5.99 -3.54 24.34
C HIS A 101 -6.07 -5.07 24.29
#